data_AF-A0A971S1C1-F1
#
_entry.id   AF-A0A971S1C1-F1
#
_cell.length_a   1.000
_cell.length_b   1.000
_cell.length_c   1.000
_cell.angle_alpha   90.00
_cell.angle_beta   90.00
_cell.angle_gamma   90.00
#
_symmetry.space_group_name_H-M   'P 1'
#
loop_
_entity.id
_entity.type
_entity.pdbx_description
1 polymer ?
#
loop_
_entity_poly.entity_id
_entity_poly.type
_entity_poly.pdbx_seq_one_letter_code
_entity_poly.pdbx_strand_id
1 'polypeptide(L)'
;DTYSVDNAGDVVTENAGEGTDTVQSSRTYTLGANVENLTLTGTSTINGTGNALDNVLTGNSANNTLSGADGNDVLYGNAGNDTLNGGAGNDTYTFSLNGGNDTVTDAGADSTTQDKVLFTNDVLQNTVALFQDGQNLIVGYGSTDAITITNQAASDYGVEKIQLDNGLFLTNDDVNLVIQQMTAFAADHGIALASIADVRANQDLMNIVVSAWHG
;
A
#
# COMPACT_ATOMS: atom_id res chain seq x y z
N ASP A 1 13.26 13.35 18.74
CA ASP A 1 14.65 12.81 18.75
C ASP A 1 14.89 11.78 17.65
N THR A 2 16.14 11.31 17.50
CA THR A 2 16.51 10.27 16.51
C THR A 2 17.52 9.29 17.09
N TYR A 3 17.19 8.00 16.99
CA TYR A 3 17.97 6.87 17.48
C TYR A 3 18.57 6.06 16.33
N SER A 4 19.78 5.57 16.51
CA SER A 4 20.40 4.59 15.61
C SER A 4 20.42 3.23 16.29
N VAL A 5 19.91 2.21 15.59
CA VAL A 5 19.93 0.81 16.03
C VAL A 5 20.71 -0.02 15.01
N ASP A 6 21.93 -0.40 15.36
CA ASP A 6 22.82 -1.18 14.50
C ASP A 6 23.25 -2.53 15.10
N ASN A 7 23.00 -2.73 16.39
CA ASN A 7 23.30 -3.98 17.07
C ASN A 7 22.17 -4.35 18.05
N ALA A 8 22.13 -5.63 18.44
CA ALA A 8 21.06 -6.15 19.29
C ALA A 8 21.10 -5.65 20.74
N GLY A 9 22.16 -4.96 21.14
CA GLY A 9 22.30 -4.38 22.47
C GLY A 9 21.82 -2.92 22.56
N ASP A 10 21.49 -2.30 21.44
CA ASP A 10 20.96 -0.92 21.44
C ASP A 10 19.56 -0.90 22.06
N VAL A 11 19.34 0.07 22.95
CA VAL A 11 18.06 0.26 23.64
C VAL A 11 17.56 1.66 23.32
N VAL A 12 16.34 1.73 22.77
CA VAL A 12 15.60 2.98 22.61
C VAL A 12 14.63 3.10 23.79
N THR A 13 14.65 4.24 24.47
CA THR A 13 13.73 4.53 25.57
C THR A 13 13.24 5.95 25.39
N GLU A 14 11.92 6.09 25.28
CA GLU A 14 11.25 7.38 25.10
C GLU A 14 10.15 7.58 26.13
N ASN A 15 10.01 8.83 26.62
CA ASN A 15 8.90 9.18 27.50
C ASN A 15 7.74 9.80 26.72
N ALA A 16 6.55 9.70 27.30
CA ALA A 16 5.36 10.27 26.68
C ALA A 16 5.43 11.80 26.62
N GLY A 17 5.06 12.37 25.47
CA GLY A 17 4.90 13.82 25.29
C GLY A 17 6.20 14.58 25.03
N GLU A 18 7.29 13.89 24.69
CA GLU A 18 8.59 14.53 24.39
C GLU A 18 8.73 14.96 22.91
N GLY A 19 7.80 14.56 22.05
CA GLY A 19 7.72 15.05 20.68
C GLY A 19 7.38 13.94 19.71
N THR A 20 7.99 14.00 18.53
CA THR A 20 7.98 12.94 17.53
C THR A 20 9.38 12.38 17.39
N ASP A 21 9.49 11.07 17.54
CA ASP A 21 10.75 10.37 17.69
C ASP A 21 10.96 9.36 16.57
N THR A 22 12.22 9.21 16.13
CA THR A 22 12.58 8.39 14.96
C THR A 22 13.64 7.36 15.31
N VAL A 23 13.42 6.10 14.92
CA VAL A 23 14.44 5.07 14.91
C VAL A 23 14.92 4.84 13.49
N GLN A 24 16.24 4.89 13.30
CA GLN A 24 16.91 4.41 12.11
C GLN A 24 17.55 3.07 12.42
N SER A 25 17.09 1.99 11.80
CA SER A 25 17.56 0.63 12.11
C SER A 25 18.17 -0.06 10.90
N SER A 26 19.37 -0.61 11.05
CA SER A 26 19.99 -1.48 10.04
C SER A 26 19.60 -2.96 10.20
N ARG A 27 18.63 -3.25 11.07
CA ARG A 27 18.17 -4.60 11.44
C ARG A 27 16.64 -4.64 11.48
N THR A 28 16.08 -5.84 11.66
CA THR A 28 14.64 -5.95 11.97
C THR A 28 14.38 -5.30 13.32
N TYR A 29 13.35 -4.46 13.39
CA TYR A 29 13.06 -3.65 14.57
C TYR A 29 11.57 -3.48 14.82
N THR A 30 11.20 -3.44 16.09
CA THR A 30 9.86 -3.13 16.57
C THR A 30 9.93 -1.87 17.43
N LEU A 31 9.11 -0.87 17.14
CA LEU A 31 9.08 0.37 17.89
C LEU A 31 8.66 0.11 19.34
N GLY A 32 9.38 0.74 20.28
CA GLY A 32 8.97 0.82 21.67
C GLY A 32 7.84 1.82 21.85
N ALA A 33 7.28 1.92 23.06
CA ALA A 33 6.27 2.93 23.36
C ALA A 33 6.83 4.35 23.18
N ASN A 34 5.95 5.30 22.81
CA ASN A 34 6.27 6.71 22.61
C ASN A 34 7.29 6.97 21.49
N VAL A 35 7.33 6.10 20.48
CA VAL A 35 8.15 6.31 19.29
C VAL A 35 7.27 6.17 18.07
N GLU A 36 7.32 7.14 17.17
CA GLU A 36 6.35 7.24 16.08
C GLU A 36 6.95 6.81 14.73
N ASN A 37 8.25 6.98 14.52
CA ASN A 37 8.84 6.75 13.19
C ASN A 37 9.90 5.64 13.20
N LEU A 38 9.86 4.79 12.18
CA LEU A 38 10.88 3.80 11.88
C LEU A 38 11.36 3.94 10.43
N THR A 39 12.67 4.06 10.25
CA THR A 39 13.32 3.96 8.94
C THR A 39 14.32 2.80 8.94
N LEU A 40 14.13 1.84 8.03
CA LEU A 40 15.05 0.74 7.81
C LEU A 40 16.21 1.20 6.91
N THR A 41 17.44 1.16 7.42
CA THR A 41 18.65 1.67 6.74
C THR A 41 19.57 0.57 6.23
N GLY A 42 19.31 -0.69 6.60
CA GLY A 42 20.05 -1.84 6.09
C GLY A 42 19.79 -2.06 4.60
N THR A 43 20.59 -2.90 3.96
CA THR A 43 20.41 -3.26 2.53
C THR A 43 19.92 -4.69 2.33
N SER A 44 19.83 -5.48 3.40
CA SER A 44 19.22 -6.82 3.39
C SER A 44 17.74 -6.77 3.71
N THR A 45 17.02 -7.87 3.46
CA THR A 45 15.66 -8.08 3.99
C THR A 45 15.68 -8.00 5.51
N ILE A 46 15.06 -6.93 6.02
CA ILE A 46 14.79 -6.67 7.43
C ILE A 46 13.35 -6.15 7.53
N ASN A 47 12.74 -6.27 8.70
CA ASN A 47 11.32 -5.97 8.87
C ASN A 47 11.11 -4.85 9.89
N GLY A 48 9.98 -4.17 9.76
CA GLY A 48 9.57 -3.11 10.66
C GLY A 48 8.24 -3.44 11.32
N THR A 49 8.11 -3.11 12.60
CA THR A 49 6.83 -3.18 13.30
C THR A 49 6.64 -1.91 14.11
N GLY A 50 5.48 -1.29 13.97
CA GLY A 50 5.03 -0.16 14.77
C GLY A 50 4.60 -0.57 16.18
N ASN A 51 3.81 0.28 16.81
CA ASN A 51 3.25 0.14 18.13
C ASN A 51 1.76 0.54 18.14
N ALA A 52 1.24 1.10 19.22
CA ALA A 52 -0.18 1.48 19.32
C ALA A 52 -0.46 2.97 19.02
N LEU A 53 0.54 3.68 18.49
CA LEU A 53 0.47 5.08 18.10
C LEU A 53 0.39 5.17 16.57
N ASP A 54 -0.03 6.32 16.06
CA ASP A 54 0.10 6.65 14.64
C ASP A 54 1.59 6.63 14.26
N ASN A 55 2.01 5.67 13.43
CA ASN A 55 3.40 5.47 13.06
C ASN A 55 3.69 5.78 11.59
N VAL A 56 4.94 6.21 11.32
CA VAL A 56 5.49 6.26 9.96
C VAL A 56 6.56 5.18 9.82
N LEU A 57 6.26 4.16 9.01
CA LEU A 57 7.16 3.03 8.77
C LEU A 57 7.73 3.11 7.34
N THR A 58 9.04 3.23 7.24
CA THR A 58 9.77 3.31 5.97
C THR A 58 10.71 2.12 5.81
N GLY A 59 10.44 1.29 4.79
CA GLY A 59 11.28 0.18 4.35
C GLY A 59 12.58 0.62 3.66
N ASN A 60 13.40 -0.35 3.29
CA ASN A 60 14.63 -0.15 2.52
C ASN A 60 14.43 -0.55 1.05
N SER A 61 15.50 -0.87 0.34
CA SER A 61 15.44 -1.27 -1.08
C SER A 61 15.34 -2.80 -1.29
N ALA A 62 15.12 -3.55 -0.22
CA ALA A 62 14.97 -5.00 -0.24
C ALA A 62 13.55 -5.36 0.20
N ASN A 63 13.13 -6.59 -0.06
CA ASN A 63 11.80 -7.05 0.34
C ASN A 63 11.65 -6.97 1.87
N ASN A 64 10.75 -6.14 2.35
CA ASN A 64 10.43 -5.94 3.76
C ASN A 64 9.03 -6.45 4.09
N THR A 65 8.83 -6.82 5.35
CA THR A 65 7.52 -6.88 5.96
C THR A 65 7.38 -5.71 6.92
N LEU A 66 6.38 -4.85 6.70
CA LEU A 66 6.05 -3.72 7.56
C LEU A 66 4.66 -3.94 8.18
N SER A 67 4.55 -3.78 9.50
CA SER A 67 3.30 -3.90 10.25
C SER A 67 3.07 -2.65 11.08
N GLY A 68 1.99 -1.90 10.85
CA GLY A 68 1.64 -0.69 11.61
C GLY A 68 1.22 -0.99 13.05
N ALA A 69 0.35 -2.00 13.20
CA ALA A 69 -0.27 -2.47 14.45
C ALA A 69 -1.56 -1.69 14.81
N ASP A 70 -1.60 -0.87 15.87
CA ASP A 70 -2.77 -0.03 16.13
C ASP A 70 -2.40 1.43 15.86
N GLY A 71 -3.35 2.25 15.41
CA GLY A 71 -3.11 3.66 15.11
C GLY A 71 -3.38 3.95 13.63
N ASN A 72 -3.29 5.22 13.25
CA ASN A 72 -3.40 5.62 11.84
C ASN A 72 -1.99 5.67 11.24
N ASP A 73 -1.58 4.60 10.58
CA ASP A 73 -0.20 4.40 10.15
C ASP A 73 0.03 4.85 8.71
N VAL A 74 1.28 5.22 8.40
CA VAL A 74 1.75 5.48 7.04
C VAL A 74 2.90 4.53 6.72
N LEU A 75 2.67 3.65 5.75
CA LEU A 75 3.62 2.61 5.36
C LEU A 75 4.21 2.91 3.98
N TYR A 76 5.53 2.98 3.93
CA TYR A 76 6.32 3.11 2.70
C TYR A 76 7.18 1.85 2.52
N GLY A 77 6.80 0.95 1.61
CA GLY A 77 7.64 -0.21 1.25
C GLY A 77 8.98 0.21 0.63
N ASN A 78 8.95 1.31 -0.15
CA ASN A 78 10.00 1.76 -1.05
C ASN A 78 10.19 0.79 -2.22
N ALA A 79 11.40 0.26 -2.43
CA ALA A 79 11.69 -0.61 -3.56
C ALA A 79 11.85 -2.04 -3.07
N GLY A 80 11.32 -3.00 -3.79
CA GLY A 80 11.34 -4.39 -3.37
C GLY A 80 10.02 -5.06 -3.72
N ASN A 81 9.81 -6.26 -3.20
CA ASN A 81 8.46 -6.84 -3.18
C ASN A 81 8.07 -6.95 -1.71
N ASP A 82 7.34 -5.95 -1.24
CA ASP A 82 7.07 -5.75 0.17
C ASP A 82 5.72 -6.34 0.58
N THR A 83 5.58 -6.61 1.87
CA THR A 83 4.30 -6.95 2.50
C THR A 83 3.99 -5.87 3.53
N LEU A 84 2.92 -5.12 3.29
CA LEU A 84 2.49 -4.01 4.12
C LEU A 84 1.16 -4.39 4.80
N ASN A 85 1.15 -4.33 6.13
CA ASN A 85 -0.03 -4.55 6.95
C ASN A 85 -0.24 -3.33 7.84
N GLY A 86 -1.30 -2.57 7.61
CA GLY A 86 -1.61 -1.39 8.42
C GLY A 86 -1.98 -1.82 9.83
N GLY A 87 -3.07 -2.59 9.94
CA GLY A 87 -3.52 -3.13 11.21
C GLY A 87 -4.87 -2.53 11.56
N ALA A 88 -5.00 -1.91 12.74
CA ALA A 88 -6.22 -1.27 13.18
C ALA A 88 -6.08 0.26 13.15
N GLY A 89 -6.95 0.93 12.41
CA GLY A 89 -6.98 2.40 12.33
C GLY A 89 -7.26 2.83 10.90
N ASN A 90 -6.93 4.08 10.55
CA ASN A 90 -7.00 4.54 9.17
C ASN A 90 -5.58 4.63 8.59
N ASP A 91 -5.21 3.62 7.83
CA ASP A 91 -3.85 3.43 7.35
C ASP A 91 -3.67 3.96 5.93
N THR A 92 -2.46 4.41 5.63
CA THR A 92 -2.05 4.91 4.32
C THR A 92 -0.86 4.12 3.80
N TYR A 93 -1.12 3.32 2.76
CA TYR A 93 -0.10 2.57 2.04
C TYR A 93 0.40 3.41 0.86
N THR A 94 1.65 3.87 0.92
CA THR A 94 2.18 4.81 -0.07
C THR A 94 3.09 4.12 -1.06
N PHE A 95 2.82 4.31 -2.35
CA PHE A 95 3.58 3.71 -3.46
C PHE A 95 4.07 4.77 -4.45
N SER A 96 5.19 4.45 -5.10
CA SER A 96 5.76 5.25 -6.19
C SER A 96 6.36 4.34 -7.25
N LEU A 97 6.73 4.92 -8.40
CA LEU A 97 7.33 4.18 -9.50
C LEU A 97 8.62 3.46 -9.11
N ASN A 98 8.85 2.29 -9.68
CA ASN A 98 9.93 1.35 -9.35
C ASN A 98 9.86 0.82 -7.91
N GLY A 99 8.66 0.82 -7.33
CA GLY A 99 8.41 0.21 -6.02
C GLY A 99 8.52 -1.32 -6.07
N GLY A 100 8.19 -1.93 -7.22
CA GLY A 100 8.15 -3.37 -7.39
C GLY A 100 6.74 -3.93 -7.27
N ASN A 101 6.64 -5.17 -6.77
CA ASN A 101 5.39 -5.90 -6.68
C ASN A 101 5.03 -6.18 -5.22
N ASP A 102 4.18 -5.33 -4.66
CA ASP A 102 3.89 -5.32 -3.24
C ASP A 102 2.57 -6.02 -2.92
N THR A 103 2.42 -6.42 -1.66
CA THR A 103 1.19 -6.97 -1.09
C THR A 103 0.71 -6.07 0.03
N VAL A 104 -0.53 -5.62 -0.08
CA VAL A 104 -1.24 -4.90 0.99
C VAL A 104 -2.23 -5.86 1.62
N THR A 105 -2.08 -6.08 2.92
CA THR A 105 -3.07 -6.76 3.75
C THR A 105 -3.70 -5.73 4.65
N ASP A 106 -4.99 -5.53 4.47
CA ASP A 106 -5.79 -4.73 5.38
C ASP A 106 -6.70 -5.67 6.16
N ALA A 107 -6.46 -5.79 7.46
CA ALA A 107 -7.10 -6.78 8.30
C ALA A 107 -8.33 -6.20 8.99
N GLY A 108 -9.44 -6.08 8.25
CA GLY A 108 -10.74 -6.21 8.88
C GLY A 108 -11.12 -5.08 9.81
N ALA A 109 -10.95 -3.85 9.35
CA ALA A 109 -11.31 -2.70 10.12
C ALA A 109 -12.82 -2.44 9.98
N ASP A 110 -13.48 -2.37 11.14
CA ASP A 110 -14.88 -1.96 11.29
C ASP A 110 -15.21 -0.84 10.31
N SER A 111 -16.41 -0.85 9.70
CA SER A 111 -17.03 0.12 8.78
C SER A 111 -16.80 1.63 9.03
N THR A 112 -16.14 1.96 10.14
CA THR A 112 -15.66 3.26 10.58
C THR A 112 -14.26 3.65 10.08
N THR A 113 -13.44 2.71 9.60
CA THR A 113 -12.10 3.05 9.08
C THR A 113 -12.12 3.42 7.60
N GLN A 114 -11.06 4.08 7.18
CA GLN A 114 -10.89 4.68 5.86
C GLN A 114 -9.42 4.50 5.44
N ASP A 115 -9.07 3.26 5.16
CA ASP A 115 -7.77 2.84 4.68
C ASP A 115 -7.61 3.25 3.22
N LYS A 116 -6.37 3.60 2.85
CA LYS A 116 -6.10 4.05 1.48
C LYS A 116 -4.76 3.61 0.94
N VAL A 117 -4.78 3.32 -0.35
CA VAL A 117 -3.58 3.33 -1.20
C VAL A 117 -3.38 4.75 -1.73
N LEU A 118 -2.19 5.29 -1.54
CA LEU A 118 -1.78 6.59 -2.07
C LEU A 118 -0.62 6.40 -3.04
N PHE A 119 -0.85 6.72 -4.32
CA PHE A 119 0.22 6.79 -5.31
C PHE A 119 0.82 8.21 -5.35
N THR A 120 2.14 8.27 -5.37
CA THR A 120 2.94 9.51 -5.33
C THR A 120 4.01 9.50 -6.42
N ASN A 121 4.76 10.60 -6.54
CA ASN A 121 5.89 10.74 -7.46
C ASN A 121 5.47 10.50 -8.92
N ASP A 122 4.47 11.24 -9.36
CA ASP A 122 4.02 11.32 -10.75
C ASP A 122 3.42 10.02 -11.31
N VAL A 123 2.86 9.16 -10.46
CA VAL A 123 1.98 8.07 -10.95
C VAL A 123 0.73 8.70 -11.56
N LEU A 124 0.57 8.52 -12.87
CA LEU A 124 -0.53 9.13 -13.62
C LEU A 124 -1.72 8.18 -13.73
N GLN A 125 -2.94 8.72 -13.68
CA GLN A 125 -4.18 7.94 -13.82
C GLN A 125 -4.21 7.02 -15.06
N ASN A 126 -3.60 7.45 -16.17
CA ASN A 126 -3.57 6.71 -17.42
C ASN A 126 -2.54 5.57 -17.46
N THR A 127 -1.78 5.41 -16.37
CA THR A 127 -0.88 4.27 -16.17
C THR A 127 -1.45 3.25 -15.18
N VAL A 128 -2.58 3.57 -14.53
CA VAL A 128 -3.21 2.66 -13.56
C VAL A 128 -4.14 1.69 -14.28
N ALA A 129 -3.93 0.41 -14.01
CA ALA A 129 -4.72 -0.71 -14.49
C ALA A 129 -5.29 -1.46 -13.29
N LEU A 130 -6.51 -2.00 -13.42
CA LEU A 130 -7.16 -2.81 -12.39
C LEU A 130 -7.44 -4.21 -12.91
N PHE A 131 -7.17 -5.22 -12.09
CA PHE A 131 -7.50 -6.61 -12.41
C PHE A 131 -7.91 -7.34 -11.14
N GLN A 132 -9.03 -8.04 -11.18
CA GLN A 132 -9.49 -8.85 -10.06
C GLN A 132 -9.03 -10.30 -10.24
N ASP A 133 -8.29 -10.82 -9.25
CA ASP A 133 -7.86 -12.22 -9.18
C ASP A 133 -8.49 -12.91 -7.96
N GLY A 134 -9.60 -13.60 -8.18
CA GLY A 134 -10.41 -14.15 -7.10
C GLY A 134 -10.93 -13.04 -6.18
N GLN A 135 -10.52 -13.08 -4.91
CA GLN A 135 -10.88 -12.05 -3.92
C GLN A 135 -9.89 -10.88 -3.87
N ASN A 136 -8.74 -10.99 -4.55
CA ASN A 136 -7.71 -9.97 -4.53
C ASN A 136 -7.93 -8.94 -5.65
N LEU A 137 -7.59 -7.69 -5.36
CA LEU A 137 -7.44 -6.66 -6.40
C LEU A 137 -5.96 -6.48 -6.71
N ILE A 138 -5.59 -6.62 -7.97
CA ILE A 138 -4.28 -6.25 -8.48
C ILE A 138 -4.39 -4.89 -9.14
N VAL A 139 -3.65 -3.92 -8.62
CA VAL A 139 -3.55 -2.56 -9.17
C VAL A 139 -2.17 -2.43 -9.80
N GLY A 140 -2.12 -2.50 -11.13
CA GLY A 140 -0.90 -2.21 -11.87
C GLY A 140 -0.75 -0.71 -12.05
N TYR A 141 0.45 -0.17 -11.89
CA TYR A 141 0.73 1.25 -12.16
C TYR A 141 2.10 1.41 -12.81
N GLY A 142 2.33 2.53 -13.51
CA GLY A 142 3.50 2.67 -14.37
C GLY A 142 3.57 1.56 -15.44
N SER A 143 4.77 1.08 -15.74
CA SER A 143 4.99 0.03 -16.76
C SER A 143 5.13 -1.38 -16.17
N THR A 144 5.65 -1.50 -14.95
CA THR A 144 6.04 -2.79 -14.36
C THR A 144 5.48 -3.04 -12.98
N ASP A 145 5.25 -1.99 -12.19
CA ASP A 145 4.89 -2.12 -10.78
C ASP A 145 3.43 -2.58 -10.59
N ALA A 146 3.18 -3.25 -9.48
CA ALA A 146 1.84 -3.64 -9.10
C ALA A 146 1.71 -3.76 -7.58
N ILE A 147 0.51 -3.49 -7.08
CA ILE A 147 0.14 -3.90 -5.72
C ILE A 147 -0.95 -4.96 -5.79
N THR A 148 -0.85 -5.96 -4.92
CA THR A 148 -1.91 -6.92 -4.66
C THR A 148 -2.57 -6.55 -3.33
N ILE A 149 -3.79 -6.04 -3.38
CA ILE A 149 -4.61 -5.79 -2.21
C ILE A 149 -5.39 -7.07 -1.91
N THR A 150 -5.05 -7.72 -0.81
CA THR A 150 -5.63 -9.02 -0.49
C THR A 150 -7.07 -8.88 -0.03
N ASN A 151 -7.94 -9.78 -0.48
CA ASN A 151 -9.35 -9.84 -0.06
C ASN A 151 -10.18 -8.56 -0.32
N GLN A 152 -9.78 -7.66 -1.23
CA GLN A 152 -10.53 -6.44 -1.57
C GLN A 152 -12.01 -6.69 -1.90
N ALA A 153 -12.35 -7.84 -2.50
CA ALA A 153 -13.74 -8.19 -2.83
C ALA A 153 -14.49 -8.93 -1.71
N ALA A 154 -13.87 -9.13 -0.55
CA ALA A 154 -14.54 -9.68 0.63
C ALA A 154 -15.21 -8.55 1.43
N SER A 155 -16.24 -8.90 2.21
CA SER A 155 -16.87 -7.94 3.12
C SER A 155 -15.89 -7.53 4.20
N ASP A 156 -15.81 -6.23 4.50
CA ASP A 156 -14.97 -5.67 5.57
C ASP A 156 -13.46 -5.90 5.37
N TYR A 157 -12.97 -6.05 4.14
CA TYR A 157 -11.54 -6.19 3.85
C TYR A 157 -11.11 -5.27 2.71
N GLY A 158 -9.81 -4.98 2.68
CA GLY A 158 -9.20 -4.18 1.62
C GLY A 158 -9.21 -2.69 1.98
N VAL A 159 -8.97 -1.85 0.98
CA VAL A 159 -8.92 -0.39 1.18
C VAL A 159 -10.18 0.28 0.66
N GLU A 160 -10.60 1.36 1.32
CA GLU A 160 -11.77 2.15 0.92
C GLU A 160 -11.46 3.06 -0.27
N LYS A 161 -10.18 3.42 -0.43
CA LYS A 161 -9.76 4.43 -1.40
C LYS A 161 -8.43 4.10 -2.07
N ILE A 162 -8.39 4.28 -3.39
CA ILE A 162 -7.17 4.36 -4.17
C ILE A 162 -7.04 5.79 -4.66
N GLN A 163 -5.94 6.47 -4.33
CA GLN A 163 -5.78 7.91 -4.56
C GLN A 163 -4.44 8.23 -5.25
N LEU A 164 -4.43 9.25 -6.11
CA LEU A 164 -3.24 9.88 -6.67
C LEU A 164 -2.87 11.15 -5.87
N ASP A 165 -1.59 11.54 -5.93
CA ASP A 165 -1.07 12.75 -5.29
C ASP A 165 -1.73 14.06 -5.76
N ASN A 166 -2.29 14.07 -6.97
CA ASN A 166 -3.07 15.20 -7.51
C ASN A 166 -4.51 15.29 -6.95
N GLY A 167 -4.90 14.36 -6.07
CA GLY A 167 -6.20 14.33 -5.40
C GLY A 167 -7.23 13.43 -6.04
N LEU A 168 -7.05 12.99 -7.29
CA LEU A 168 -7.98 12.08 -7.95
C LEU A 168 -8.04 10.74 -7.22
N PHE A 169 -9.23 10.14 -7.16
CA PHE A 169 -9.43 8.90 -6.44
C PHE A 169 -10.47 7.97 -7.07
N LEU A 170 -10.41 6.72 -6.64
CA LEU A 170 -11.40 5.66 -6.84
C LEU A 170 -11.83 5.16 -5.45
N THR A 171 -13.13 4.99 -5.27
CA THR A 171 -13.71 4.28 -4.12
C THR A 171 -13.86 2.79 -4.42
N ASN A 172 -14.19 1.98 -3.41
CA ASN A 172 -14.49 0.56 -3.63
C ASN A 172 -15.65 0.34 -4.61
N ASP A 173 -16.66 1.22 -4.60
CA ASP A 173 -17.79 1.17 -5.55
C ASP A 173 -17.32 1.43 -6.99
N ASP A 174 -16.41 2.40 -7.18
CA ASP A 174 -15.83 2.70 -8.49
C ASP A 174 -15.00 1.52 -9.01
N VAL A 175 -14.20 0.90 -8.15
CA VAL A 175 -13.42 -0.31 -8.49
C VAL A 175 -14.35 -1.43 -8.94
N ASN A 176 -15.41 -1.71 -8.18
CA ASN A 176 -16.39 -2.76 -8.53
C ASN A 176 -17.07 -2.48 -9.89
N LEU A 177 -17.45 -1.22 -10.14
CA LEU A 177 -18.06 -0.82 -11.39
C LEU A 177 -17.08 -0.96 -12.57
N VAL A 178 -15.82 -0.53 -12.41
CA VAL A 178 -14.78 -0.65 -13.43
C VAL A 178 -14.53 -2.11 -13.78
N ILE A 179 -14.39 -2.99 -12.79
CA ILE A 179 -14.18 -4.43 -13.03
C ILE A 179 -15.36 -5.04 -13.79
N GLN A 180 -16.61 -4.68 -13.44
CA GLN A 180 -17.79 -5.12 -14.18
C GLN A 180 -17.78 -4.65 -15.64
N GLN A 181 -17.49 -3.37 -15.87
CA GLN A 181 -17.46 -2.79 -17.21
C GLN A 181 -16.36 -3.41 -18.08
N MET A 182 -15.17 -3.60 -17.52
CA MET A 182 -14.06 -4.24 -18.20
C MET A 182 -14.37 -5.69 -18.56
N THR A 183 -14.99 -6.44 -17.64
CA THR A 183 -15.40 -7.83 -17.88
C THR A 183 -16.43 -7.93 -19.00
N ALA A 184 -17.44 -7.06 -19.00
CA ALA A 184 -18.45 -7.02 -20.05
C ALA A 184 -17.85 -6.66 -21.41
N PHE A 185 -16.99 -5.63 -21.45
CA PHE A 185 -16.29 -5.24 -22.67
C PHE A 185 -15.44 -6.39 -23.22
N ALA A 186 -14.66 -7.05 -22.37
CA ALA A 186 -13.81 -8.15 -22.80
C ALA A 186 -14.62 -9.32 -23.36
N ALA A 187 -15.74 -9.68 -22.72
CA ALA A 187 -16.63 -10.73 -23.20
C ALA A 187 -17.21 -10.42 -24.59
N ASP A 188 -17.70 -9.19 -24.80
CA ASP A 188 -18.29 -8.75 -26.07
C ASP A 188 -17.27 -8.69 -27.22
N HIS A 189 -15.99 -8.50 -26.89
CA HIS A 189 -14.91 -8.37 -27.87
C HIS A 189 -14.01 -9.61 -27.97
N GLY A 190 -14.34 -10.69 -27.26
CA GLY A 190 -13.56 -11.94 -27.27
C GLY A 190 -12.15 -11.81 -26.70
N ILE A 191 -11.94 -10.87 -25.76
CA ILE A 191 -10.67 -10.65 -25.07
C ILE A 191 -10.61 -11.59 -23.86
N ALA A 192 -9.51 -12.33 -23.73
CA ALA A 192 -9.24 -13.12 -22.53
C ALA A 192 -8.58 -12.22 -21.46
N LEU A 193 -9.20 -12.09 -20.29
CA LEU A 193 -8.64 -11.40 -19.13
C LEU A 193 -8.14 -12.41 -18.11
N ALA A 194 -6.87 -12.80 -18.23
CA ALA A 194 -6.24 -13.75 -17.32
C ALA A 194 -5.26 -13.07 -16.34
N SER A 195 -4.83 -11.85 -16.65
CA SER A 195 -3.85 -11.11 -15.85
C SER A 195 -3.96 -9.60 -16.05
N ILE A 196 -3.29 -8.84 -15.17
CA ILE A 196 -3.11 -7.40 -15.31
C ILE A 196 -2.40 -7.01 -16.62
N ALA A 197 -1.58 -7.90 -17.19
CA ALA A 197 -0.91 -7.65 -18.47
C ALA A 197 -1.89 -7.57 -19.64
N ASP A 198 -2.98 -8.36 -19.60
CA ASP A 198 -4.02 -8.34 -20.63
C ASP A 198 -4.79 -7.01 -20.61
N VAL A 199 -5.03 -6.47 -19.42
CA VAL A 199 -5.63 -5.14 -19.23
C VAL A 199 -4.71 -4.06 -19.81
N ARG A 200 -3.43 -4.05 -19.42
CA ARG A 200 -2.43 -3.08 -19.90
C ARG A 200 -2.24 -3.11 -21.42
N ALA A 201 -2.37 -4.28 -22.04
CA ALA A 201 -2.21 -4.44 -23.48
C ALA A 201 -3.38 -3.90 -24.30
N ASN A 202 -4.52 -3.58 -23.69
CA ASN A 202 -5.73 -3.12 -24.37
C ASN A 202 -6.09 -1.69 -23.97
N GLN A 203 -5.98 -0.76 -24.92
CA GLN A 203 -6.22 0.66 -24.65
C GLN A 203 -7.68 0.97 -24.25
N ASP A 204 -8.66 0.23 -24.77
CA ASP A 204 -10.06 0.47 -24.44
C ASP A 204 -10.37 0.06 -22.99
N LEU A 205 -9.78 -1.04 -22.51
CA LEU A 205 -9.85 -1.43 -21.11
C LEU A 205 -9.18 -0.38 -20.20
N MET A 206 -7.99 0.12 -20.59
CA MET A 206 -7.35 1.20 -19.85
C MET A 206 -8.20 2.48 -19.83
N ASN A 207 -8.89 2.80 -20.93
CA ASN A 207 -9.76 3.97 -20.99
C ASN A 207 -10.97 3.85 -20.05
N ILE A 208 -11.50 2.64 -19.83
CA ILE A 208 -12.54 2.39 -18.83
C ILE A 208 -12.03 2.79 -17.44
N VAL A 209 -10.84 2.30 -17.04
CA VAL A 209 -10.23 2.63 -15.75
C VAL A 209 -10.03 4.15 -15.62
N VAL A 210 -9.44 4.80 -16.62
CA VAL A 210 -9.16 6.25 -16.62
C VAL A 210 -10.44 7.07 -16.43
N SER A 211 -11.55 6.66 -17.01
CA SER A 211 -12.82 7.40 -16.94
C SER A 211 -13.50 7.37 -15.58
N ALA A 212 -13.08 6.47 -14.69
CA ALA A 212 -13.70 6.29 -13.38
C ALA A 212 -13.13 7.21 -12.30
N TRP A 213 -11.96 7.84 -12.53
CA TRP A 213 -11.33 8.72 -11.55
C TRP A 213 -12.11 10.03 -11.39
N HIS A 214 -12.30 10.47 -10.15
CA HIS A 214 -12.93 11.75 -9.81
C HIS A 214 -12.18 12.49 -8.70
N GLY A 215 -12.53 13.76 -8.46
CA GLY A 215 -11.83 14.68 -7.55
C GLY A 215 -12.73 15.72 -6.92
#